data_AF-A0A2R4XP59-F1
#
_entry.id   AF-A0A2R4XP59-F1
#
_cell.length_a   1.000
_cell.length_b   1.000
_cell.length_c   1.000
_cell.angle_alpha   90.00
_cell.angle_beta   90.00
_cell.angle_gamma   90.00
#
_symmetry.space_group_name_H-M   'P 1'
#
loop_
_entity.id
_entity.type
_entity.pdbx_description
1 polymer ?
#
loop_
_entity_poly.entity_id
_entity_poly.type
_entity_poly.pdbx_seq_one_letter_code
_entity_poly.pdbx_strand_id
1 'polypeptide(L)'
;MWRMVIIVLGSYFFLFIGAASVLGPGGNIVALVIGFIMTLLPYVPFGEVATRGILYAWLMVLVPMGVIVVFHTIAGRSARTELHDKLAERLNLIALAAQSACSPPAPTDALSRTGNSADSDEDMVRSMLLRTLREGQGKLETLLKLVRLFHLAPTAHSRVLAQAIAQTQDMLVWLATMRDPSIVQHGLPPERDPTQVQVFTRRCKALATLLKRDKLVQAVQLTHRQPLGQSLEQSPLHQGARLDPHTLSLVQMLDQIFRQPANATVSAPAPKREHTKSTGRKPGFFKEDAWRNPEYSRFAIKTTAAAVLAYIIYTSIQWDGIHTAMITCYVAALGTTGETVHKLTLRIIGCLIGAAMGMASLAFLIPYMTSIGQLMILVFAGVLIAAWVSSGSERISYAGIQIGLAFLMTVLQDFKPDVGMSVAMDRIYGILLGNALLFIMFTRLWPVSVATTAERTLRRCQAHLDALRDLTSGPSGLSREQRRKLVDECLTSTGQAREALIYNRFEPDRLRARPETLAKLRRQIDSIESRALALSSGTPDRT
;
A
#
# COMPACT_ATOMS: atom_id res chain seq x y z
N MET A 1 -39.28 -13.16 -10.27
CA MET A 1 -38.80 -11.81 -10.62
C MET A 1 -38.16 -11.06 -9.46
N TRP A 2 -38.77 -11.00 -8.27
CA TRP A 2 -38.23 -10.26 -7.11
C TRP A 2 -36.76 -10.58 -6.75
N ARG A 3 -36.34 -11.84 -6.85
CA ARG A 3 -34.94 -12.25 -6.65
C ARG A 3 -33.96 -11.48 -7.53
N MET A 4 -34.24 -11.38 -8.84
CA MET A 4 -33.35 -10.67 -9.78
C MET A 4 -33.29 -9.18 -9.46
N VAL A 5 -34.42 -8.59 -9.09
CA VAL A 5 -34.48 -7.17 -8.69
C VAL A 5 -33.62 -6.92 -7.45
N ILE A 6 -33.72 -7.78 -6.44
CA ILE A 6 -32.92 -7.67 -5.20
C ILE A 6 -31.43 -7.85 -5.50
N ILE A 7 -31.05 -8.83 -6.32
CA ILE A 7 -29.65 -9.05 -6.71
C ILE A 7 -29.12 -7.81 -7.43
N VAL A 8 -29.84 -7.26 -8.41
CA VAL A 8 -29.41 -6.08 -9.18
C VAL A 8 -29.28 -4.86 -8.28
N LEU A 9 -30.32 -4.51 -7.53
CA LEU A 9 -30.34 -3.30 -6.70
C LEU A 9 -29.34 -3.40 -5.54
N GLY A 10 -29.29 -4.54 -4.85
CA GLY A 10 -28.35 -4.80 -3.77
C GLY A 10 -26.91 -4.75 -4.26
N SER A 11 -26.59 -5.43 -5.36
CA SER A 11 -25.25 -5.42 -5.94
C SER A 11 -24.83 -4.01 -6.34
N TYR A 12 -25.69 -3.29 -7.05
CA TYR A 12 -25.41 -1.91 -7.45
C TYR A 12 -25.11 -1.03 -6.23
N PHE A 13 -25.96 -1.09 -5.19
CA PHE A 13 -25.81 -0.28 -3.99
C PHE A 13 -24.48 -0.54 -3.26
N PHE A 14 -24.15 -1.80 -3.00
CA PHE A 14 -22.92 -2.14 -2.26
C PHE A 14 -21.65 -1.94 -3.09
N LEU A 15 -21.71 -2.15 -4.41
CA LEU A 15 -20.60 -1.83 -5.32
C LEU A 15 -20.38 -0.32 -5.44
N PHE A 16 -21.46 0.47 -5.47
CA PHE A 16 -21.38 1.93 -5.47
C PHE A 16 -20.74 2.44 -4.18
N ILE A 17 -21.22 1.97 -3.02
CA ILE A 17 -20.62 2.31 -1.73
C ILE A 17 -19.15 1.89 -1.69
N GLY A 18 -18.81 0.68 -2.15
CA GLY A 18 -17.42 0.23 -2.23
C GLY A 18 -16.51 1.16 -3.02
N ALA A 19 -16.97 1.62 -4.19
CA ALA A 19 -16.20 2.51 -5.06
C ALA A 19 -16.11 3.96 -4.54
N ALA A 20 -17.19 4.46 -3.93
CA ALA A 20 -17.34 5.84 -3.48
C ALA A 20 -16.88 6.11 -2.03
N SER A 21 -16.55 5.06 -1.26
CA SER A 21 -16.17 5.18 0.16
C SER A 21 -14.75 4.66 0.43
N VAL A 22 -14.33 4.80 1.70
CA VAL A 22 -13.08 4.23 2.24
C VAL A 22 -13.13 2.69 2.30
N LEU A 23 -14.32 2.08 2.14
CA LEU A 23 -14.49 0.62 2.16
C LEU A 23 -13.74 -0.08 1.02
N GLY A 24 -13.53 0.61 -0.11
CA GLY A 24 -12.73 0.15 -1.23
C GLY A 24 -13.17 -1.24 -1.74
N PRO A 25 -12.24 -2.18 -1.98
CA PRO A 25 -12.57 -3.54 -2.41
C PRO A 25 -13.50 -4.31 -1.46
N GLY A 26 -13.61 -3.91 -0.18
CA GLY A 26 -14.50 -4.54 0.79
C GLY A 26 -15.98 -4.44 0.38
N GLY A 27 -16.38 -3.37 -0.31
CA GLY A 27 -17.76 -3.23 -0.79
C GLY A 27 -18.15 -4.29 -1.83
N ASN A 28 -17.20 -4.71 -2.67
CA ASN A 28 -17.43 -5.81 -3.61
C ASN A 28 -17.67 -7.14 -2.90
N ILE A 29 -17.00 -7.38 -1.77
CA ILE A 29 -17.17 -8.60 -0.97
C ILE A 29 -18.56 -8.61 -0.32
N VAL A 30 -19.03 -7.47 0.22
CA VAL A 30 -20.38 -7.36 0.76
C VAL A 30 -21.43 -7.57 -0.33
N ALA A 31 -21.24 -6.97 -1.50
CA ALA A 31 -22.11 -7.17 -2.66
C ALA A 31 -22.16 -8.64 -3.10
N LEU A 32 -21.00 -9.31 -3.12
CA LEU A 32 -20.87 -10.74 -3.40
C LEU A 32 -21.69 -11.57 -2.41
N VAL A 33 -21.49 -11.37 -1.11
CA VAL A 33 -22.16 -12.16 -0.06
C VAL A 33 -23.67 -12.03 -0.19
N ILE A 34 -24.17 -10.81 -0.33
CA ILE A 34 -25.61 -10.54 -0.45
C ILE A 34 -26.16 -11.11 -1.75
N GLY A 35 -25.49 -10.85 -2.88
CA GLY A 35 -25.90 -11.38 -4.18
C GLY A 35 -25.94 -12.91 -4.21
N PHE A 36 -24.92 -13.57 -3.64
CA PHE A 36 -24.82 -15.02 -3.61
C PHE A 36 -25.82 -15.67 -2.63
N ILE A 37 -26.05 -15.09 -1.46
CA ILE A 37 -27.11 -15.57 -0.54
C ILE A 37 -28.47 -15.52 -1.25
N MET A 38 -28.75 -14.46 -2.00
CA MET A 38 -29.99 -14.34 -2.77
C MET A 38 -30.12 -15.39 -3.88
N THR A 39 -29.00 -15.91 -4.41
CA THR A 39 -29.04 -17.04 -5.36
C THR A 39 -29.29 -18.39 -4.68
N LEU A 40 -28.87 -18.56 -3.43
CA LEU A 40 -29.02 -19.81 -2.67
C LEU A 40 -30.39 -19.97 -2.00
N LEU A 41 -31.08 -18.86 -1.75
CA LEU A 41 -32.37 -18.80 -1.08
C LEU A 41 -33.44 -19.82 -1.57
N PRO A 42 -33.55 -20.16 -2.87
CA PRO A 42 -34.54 -21.12 -3.36
C PRO A 42 -34.22 -22.59 -3.02
N TYR A 43 -32.94 -22.91 -2.77
CA TYR A 43 -32.48 -24.28 -2.55
C TYR A 43 -32.55 -24.69 -1.07
N VAL A 44 -32.84 -23.75 -0.18
CA VAL A 44 -32.88 -23.97 1.26
C VAL A 44 -34.32 -24.25 1.69
N PRO A 45 -34.66 -25.46 2.17
CA PRO A 45 -35.94 -25.69 2.83
C PRO A 45 -35.99 -24.83 4.11
N PHE A 46 -36.87 -23.83 4.08
CA PHE A 46 -36.95 -22.79 5.10
C PHE A 46 -37.42 -23.35 6.44
N GLY A 47 -36.48 -23.58 7.36
CA GLY A 47 -36.75 -23.97 8.74
C GLY A 47 -35.49 -24.45 9.44
N GLU A 48 -35.24 -25.76 9.36
CA GLU A 48 -34.13 -26.43 10.05
C GLU A 48 -32.74 -26.08 9.46
N VAL A 49 -32.65 -25.95 8.14
CA VAL A 49 -31.38 -25.59 7.47
C VAL A 49 -31.02 -24.14 7.70
N ALA A 50 -32.00 -23.24 7.80
CA ALA A 50 -31.76 -21.83 8.08
C ALA A 50 -31.24 -21.62 9.52
N THR A 51 -31.85 -22.29 10.51
CA THR A 51 -31.41 -22.22 11.91
C THR A 51 -30.04 -22.87 12.12
N ARG A 52 -29.80 -24.06 11.57
CA ARG A 52 -28.47 -24.69 11.58
C ARG A 52 -27.44 -23.88 10.79
N GLY A 53 -27.84 -23.31 9.66
CA GLY A 53 -26.99 -22.46 8.82
C GLY A 53 -26.51 -21.22 9.56
N ILE A 54 -27.40 -20.54 10.31
CA ILE A 54 -27.02 -19.39 11.15
C ILE A 54 -26.09 -19.84 12.29
N LEU A 55 -26.37 -20.97 12.94
CA LEU A 55 -25.55 -21.53 14.01
C LEU A 55 -24.11 -21.82 13.52
N TYR A 56 -23.97 -22.49 12.37
CA TYR A 56 -22.68 -22.84 11.80
C TYR A 56 -22.00 -21.69 11.06
N ALA A 57 -22.75 -20.68 10.57
CA ALA A 57 -22.17 -19.50 9.95
C ALA A 57 -21.27 -18.74 10.92
N TRP A 58 -21.71 -18.57 12.18
CA TRP A 58 -20.85 -17.99 13.22
C TRP A 58 -19.62 -18.85 13.48
N LEU A 59 -19.76 -20.18 13.52
CA LEU A 59 -18.63 -21.10 13.72
C LEU A 59 -17.61 -21.03 12.56
N MET A 60 -18.08 -20.99 11.32
CA MET A 60 -17.23 -20.84 10.12
C MET A 60 -16.49 -19.51 10.08
N VAL A 61 -16.99 -18.47 10.73
CA VAL A 61 -16.29 -17.19 10.87
C VAL A 61 -15.35 -17.22 12.07
N LEU A 62 -15.83 -17.64 13.24
CA LEU A 62 -15.10 -17.55 14.50
C LEU A 62 -13.94 -18.54 14.59
N VAL A 63 -14.09 -19.78 14.11
CA VAL A 63 -13.03 -20.80 14.22
C VAL A 63 -11.79 -20.41 13.39
N PRO A 64 -11.88 -20.10 12.09
CA PRO A 64 -10.71 -19.68 11.33
C PRO A 64 -10.08 -18.40 11.86
N MET A 65 -10.90 -17.41 12.26
CA MET A 65 -10.40 -16.16 12.85
C MET A 65 -9.69 -16.42 14.18
N GLY A 66 -10.25 -17.26 15.04
CA GLY A 66 -9.64 -17.67 16.30
C GLY A 66 -8.31 -18.38 16.09
N VAL A 67 -8.24 -19.34 15.16
CA VAL A 67 -6.99 -20.04 14.80
C VAL A 67 -5.95 -19.05 14.27
N ILE A 68 -6.34 -18.11 13.40
CA ILE A 68 -5.44 -17.07 12.88
C ILE A 68 -4.94 -16.16 14.02
N VAL A 69 -5.81 -15.75 14.95
CA VAL A 69 -5.40 -14.95 16.11
C VAL A 69 -4.40 -15.73 16.96
N VAL A 70 -4.70 -16.98 17.33
CA VAL A 70 -3.78 -17.83 18.10
C VAL A 70 -2.45 -17.98 17.38
N PHE A 71 -2.47 -18.30 16.09
CA PHE A 71 -1.26 -18.44 15.29
C PHE A 71 -0.44 -17.14 15.24
N HIS A 72 -1.08 -15.99 15.01
CA HIS A 72 -0.39 -14.70 15.01
C HIS A 72 0.10 -14.27 16.40
N THR A 73 -0.54 -14.71 17.49
CA THR A 73 -0.01 -14.45 18.83
C THR A 73 1.24 -15.27 19.14
N ILE A 74 1.36 -16.48 18.59
CA ILE A 74 2.48 -17.39 18.83
C ILE A 74 3.64 -17.12 17.85
N ALA A 75 3.33 -16.98 16.57
CA ALA A 75 4.30 -16.91 15.47
C ALA A 75 4.33 -15.56 14.73
N GLY A 76 3.42 -14.64 15.05
CA GLY A 76 3.34 -13.34 14.38
C GLY A 76 4.36 -12.33 14.91
N ARG A 77 4.76 -11.39 14.04
CA ARG A 77 5.59 -10.24 14.44
C ARG A 77 4.73 -9.17 15.09
N SER A 78 5.17 -8.64 16.22
CA SER A 78 4.45 -7.55 16.88
C SER A 78 4.46 -6.27 16.02
N ALA A 79 3.34 -5.54 15.98
CA ALA A 79 3.25 -4.27 15.25
C ALA A 79 4.29 -3.23 15.72
N ARG A 80 4.72 -3.34 16.99
CA ARG A 80 5.78 -2.51 17.57
C ARG A 80 7.15 -2.84 16.98
N THR A 81 7.50 -4.12 16.90
CA THR A 81 8.78 -4.56 16.31
C THR A 81 8.87 -4.15 14.84
N GLU A 82 7.80 -4.38 14.07
CA GLU A 82 7.75 -3.99 12.66
C GLU A 82 7.88 -2.46 12.47
N LEU A 83 7.25 -1.67 13.35
CA LEU A 83 7.38 -0.22 13.34
C LEU A 83 8.82 0.23 13.62
N HIS A 84 9.49 -0.40 14.60
CA HIS A 84 10.89 -0.10 14.91
C HIS A 84 11.83 -0.49 13.77
N ASP A 85 11.62 -1.64 13.14
CA ASP A 85 12.41 -2.12 12.01
C ASP A 85 12.31 -1.16 10.81
N LYS A 86 11.08 -0.74 10.45
CA LYS A 86 10.88 0.22 9.35
C LYS A 86 11.44 1.60 9.65
N LEU A 87 11.35 2.06 10.90
CA LEU A 87 11.95 3.33 11.30
C LEU A 87 13.49 3.25 11.27
N ALA A 88 14.05 2.12 11.68
CA ALA A 88 15.49 1.86 11.59
C ALA A 88 15.99 1.78 10.14
N GLU A 89 15.21 1.18 9.22
CA GLU A 89 15.51 1.21 7.78
C GLU A 89 15.57 2.65 7.26
N ARG A 90 14.58 3.49 7.60
CA ARG A 90 14.58 4.92 7.20
C ARG A 90 15.81 5.65 7.73
N LEU A 91 16.20 5.44 8.99
CA LEU A 91 17.40 6.06 9.56
C LEU A 91 18.69 5.61 8.87
N ASN A 92 18.79 4.32 8.49
CA ASN A 92 19.94 3.83 7.72
C ASN A 92 19.98 4.43 6.31
N LEU A 93 18.82 4.59 5.65
CA LEU A 93 18.74 5.25 4.35
C LEU A 93 19.11 6.74 4.42
N ILE A 94 18.68 7.45 5.47
CA ILE A 94 19.08 8.84 5.74
C ILE A 94 20.60 8.94 5.91
N ALA A 95 21.19 8.02 6.67
CA ALA A 95 22.63 7.97 6.90
C ALA A 95 23.40 7.72 5.58
N LEU A 96 22.93 6.77 4.77
CA LEU A 96 23.52 6.45 3.47
C LEU A 96 23.40 7.62 2.48
N ALA A 97 22.23 8.26 2.41
CA ALA A 97 21.99 9.41 1.56
C ALA A 97 22.85 10.61 1.95
N ALA A 98 22.97 10.90 3.26
CA ALA A 98 23.84 11.96 3.77
C ALA A 98 25.32 11.70 3.43
N GLN A 99 25.77 10.45 3.53
CA GLN A 99 27.14 10.06 3.17
C GLN A 99 27.40 10.20 1.66
N SER A 100 26.47 9.75 0.81
CA SER A 100 26.61 9.89 -0.65
C SER A 100 26.68 11.35 -1.09
N ALA A 101 25.95 12.26 -0.42
CA ALA A 101 25.94 13.68 -0.74
C ALA A 101 27.23 14.44 -0.34
N CYS A 102 28.23 13.75 0.23
CA CYS A 102 29.51 14.32 0.65
C CYS A 102 30.70 13.77 -0.18
N SER A 103 30.49 12.77 -1.03
CA SER A 103 31.52 12.28 -1.94
C SER A 103 31.77 13.32 -3.03
N PRO A 104 33.04 13.68 -3.35
CA PRO A 104 33.32 14.61 -4.43
C PRO A 104 32.89 14.00 -5.78
N PRO A 105 32.29 14.79 -6.70
CA PRO A 105 32.06 14.31 -8.06
C PRO A 105 33.43 13.93 -8.66
N ALA A 106 33.55 12.70 -9.17
CA ALA A 106 34.76 12.28 -9.86
C ALA A 106 35.09 13.28 -11.00
N PRO A 107 36.37 13.62 -11.24
CA PRO A 107 36.74 14.60 -12.24
C PRO A 107 36.15 14.20 -13.60
N THR A 108 35.32 15.10 -14.13
CA THR A 108 34.64 14.98 -15.42
C THR A 108 35.64 15.14 -16.56
N ASP A 109 36.38 14.08 -16.87
CA ASP A 109 37.00 13.93 -18.18
C ASP A 109 35.95 13.35 -19.14
N ALA A 110 35.53 14.19 -20.09
CA ALA A 110 34.41 13.99 -21.02
C ALA A 110 34.54 12.76 -21.97
N LEU A 111 35.56 11.92 -21.81
CA LEU A 111 35.85 10.73 -22.62
C LEU A 111 35.58 9.40 -21.92
N SER A 112 35.19 9.38 -20.64
CA SER A 112 34.93 8.15 -19.87
C SER A 112 33.45 8.00 -19.44
N ARG A 113 32.52 8.16 -20.38
CA ARG A 113 31.08 7.85 -20.19
C ARG A 113 30.77 6.34 -20.24
N THR A 114 31.72 5.50 -19.87
CA THR A 114 31.56 4.04 -19.84
C THR A 114 31.45 3.58 -18.39
N GLY A 115 30.26 3.71 -17.81
CA GLY A 115 29.80 2.95 -16.65
C GLY A 115 30.70 2.93 -15.40
N ASN A 116 30.93 4.08 -14.76
CA ASN A 116 31.54 4.10 -13.42
C ASN A 116 30.57 3.59 -12.36
N SER A 117 31.03 2.65 -11.52
CA SER A 117 30.27 2.08 -10.40
C SER A 117 29.81 3.12 -9.36
N ALA A 118 30.57 4.21 -9.18
CA ALA A 118 30.23 5.29 -8.26
C ALA A 118 28.99 6.08 -8.69
N ASP A 119 28.81 6.32 -10.00
CA ASP A 119 27.63 7.00 -10.55
C ASP A 119 26.38 6.11 -10.38
N SER A 120 26.56 4.80 -10.54
CA SER A 120 25.48 3.82 -10.29
C SER A 120 25.09 3.70 -8.82
N ASP A 121 26.04 3.81 -7.89
CA ASP A 121 25.76 3.76 -6.45
C ASP A 121 24.98 5.00 -5.99
N GLU A 122 25.35 6.17 -6.51
CA GLU A 122 24.66 7.42 -6.23
C GLU A 122 23.22 7.44 -6.75
N ASP A 123 23.02 7.05 -8.01
CA ASP A 123 21.69 6.93 -8.61
C ASP A 123 20.84 5.89 -7.89
N MET A 124 21.45 4.78 -7.45
CA MET A 124 20.78 3.76 -6.66
C MET A 124 20.27 4.34 -5.33
N VAL A 125 21.09 5.08 -4.59
CA VAL A 125 20.69 5.72 -3.32
C VAL A 125 19.57 6.74 -3.55
N ARG A 126 19.67 7.55 -4.60
CA ARG A 126 18.62 8.51 -4.99
C ARG A 126 17.30 7.79 -5.29
N SER A 127 17.35 6.68 -6.02
CA SER A 127 16.15 5.90 -6.35
C SER A 127 15.47 5.30 -5.12
N MET A 128 16.25 4.80 -4.15
CA MET A 128 15.74 4.27 -2.88
C MET A 128 15.10 5.36 -2.03
N LEU A 129 15.72 6.55 -1.98
CA LEU A 129 15.20 7.68 -1.24
C LEU A 129 13.86 8.17 -1.82
N LEU A 130 13.78 8.38 -3.14
CA LEU A 130 12.54 8.76 -3.81
C LEU A 130 11.46 7.69 -3.67
N ARG A 131 11.83 6.40 -3.74
CA ARG A 131 10.89 5.30 -3.49
C ARG A 131 10.31 5.36 -2.08
N THR A 132 11.15 5.58 -1.07
CA THR A 132 10.72 5.66 0.35
C THR A 132 9.79 6.86 0.58
N LEU A 133 10.08 7.99 -0.07
CA LEU A 133 9.21 9.17 -0.04
C LEU A 133 7.85 8.92 -0.70
N ARG A 134 7.83 8.26 -1.86
CA ARG A 134 6.60 7.87 -2.59
C ARG A 134 5.75 6.85 -1.83
N GLU A 135 6.37 5.96 -1.07
CA GLU A 135 5.64 5.05 -0.18
C GLU A 135 4.90 5.79 0.95
N GLY A 136 5.32 7.03 1.27
CA GLY A 136 4.71 7.89 2.28
C GLY A 136 4.88 7.34 3.70
N GLN A 137 4.30 8.02 4.70
CA GLN A 137 4.34 7.56 6.10
C GLN A 137 3.10 6.74 6.54
N GLY A 138 2.10 6.57 5.65
CA GLY A 138 0.80 5.97 6.00
C GLY A 138 0.86 4.55 6.58
N LYS A 139 1.81 3.72 6.12
CA LYS A 139 2.05 2.38 6.70
C LYS A 139 2.54 2.49 8.15
N LEU A 140 3.49 3.37 8.44
CA LEU A 140 4.02 3.58 9.80
C LEU A 140 2.95 4.18 10.73
N GLU A 141 2.12 5.10 10.23
CA GLU A 141 0.99 5.62 11.00
C GLU A 141 -0.05 4.55 11.34
N THR A 142 -0.31 3.63 10.41
CA THR A 142 -1.23 2.50 10.64
C THR A 142 -0.67 1.56 11.71
N LEU A 143 0.63 1.23 11.64
CA LEU A 143 1.31 0.45 12.68
C LEU A 143 1.27 1.18 14.04
N LEU A 144 1.50 2.49 14.07
CA LEU A 144 1.41 3.29 15.29
C LEU A 144 -0.02 3.29 15.87
N LYS A 145 -1.06 3.37 15.03
CA LYS A 145 -2.47 3.25 15.46
C LYS A 145 -2.71 1.88 16.10
N LEU A 146 -2.20 0.80 15.52
CA LEU A 146 -2.29 -0.55 16.10
C LEU A 146 -1.56 -0.65 17.44
N VAL A 147 -0.35 -0.08 17.55
CA VAL A 147 0.41 -0.02 18.81
C VAL A 147 -0.38 0.69 19.91
N ARG A 148 -1.07 1.79 19.58
CA ARG A 148 -1.94 2.52 20.52
C ARG A 148 -3.21 1.75 20.87
N LEU A 149 -3.87 1.17 19.86
CA LEU A 149 -5.14 0.45 20.04
C LEU A 149 -4.97 -0.79 20.93
N PHE A 150 -3.90 -1.55 20.71
CA PHE A 150 -3.59 -2.76 21.47
C PHE A 150 -2.71 -2.51 22.70
N HIS A 151 -2.47 -1.23 23.08
CA HIS A 151 -1.66 -0.86 24.24
C HIS A 151 -0.28 -1.54 24.29
N LEU A 152 0.32 -1.80 23.12
CA LEU A 152 1.62 -2.50 22.97
C LEU A 152 2.82 -1.66 23.44
N ALA A 153 2.61 -0.37 23.70
CA ALA A 153 3.60 0.53 24.27
C ALA A 153 2.92 1.59 25.16
N PRO A 154 3.60 2.09 26.20
CA PRO A 154 3.15 3.24 26.98
C PRO A 154 2.81 4.45 26.10
N THR A 155 1.85 5.26 26.54
CA THR A 155 1.41 6.45 25.80
C THR A 155 2.55 7.43 25.52
N ALA A 156 3.49 7.59 26.45
CA ALA A 156 4.71 8.37 26.27
C ALA A 156 5.55 7.86 25.09
N HIS A 157 5.80 6.56 24.99
CA HIS A 157 6.56 5.95 23.89
C HIS A 157 5.86 6.12 22.54
N SER A 158 4.53 6.01 22.52
CA SER A 158 3.75 6.20 21.29
C SER A 158 3.76 7.65 20.76
N ARG A 159 4.00 8.65 21.63
CA ARG A 159 4.20 10.05 21.23
C ARG A 159 5.59 10.26 20.64
N VAL A 160 6.60 9.72 21.30
CA VAL A 160 8.00 9.71 20.85
C VAL A 160 8.12 9.05 19.47
N LEU A 161 7.47 7.90 19.26
CA LEU A 161 7.45 7.22 17.96
C LEU A 161 6.71 8.03 16.87
N ALA A 162 5.61 8.69 17.21
CA ALA A 162 4.90 9.58 16.28
C ALA A 162 5.82 10.71 15.78
N GLN A 163 6.57 11.30 16.70
CA GLN A 163 7.54 12.34 16.39
C GLN A 163 8.71 11.82 15.57
N ALA A 164 9.20 10.62 15.86
CA ALA A 164 10.28 10.01 15.10
C ALA A 164 9.88 9.69 13.65
N ILE A 165 8.67 9.15 13.42
CA ILE A 165 8.08 9.02 12.08
C ILE A 165 8.09 10.37 11.39
N ALA A 166 7.71 11.40 12.15
CA ALA A 166 7.59 12.72 11.60
C ALA A 166 8.94 13.31 11.14
N GLN A 167 9.90 13.36 12.05
CA GLN A 167 11.22 13.94 11.79
C GLN A 167 12.00 13.15 10.73
N THR A 168 11.88 11.82 10.69
CA THR A 168 12.52 11.02 9.64
C THR A 168 11.96 11.33 8.25
N GLN A 169 10.66 11.62 8.12
CA GLN A 169 10.08 12.08 6.85
C GLN A 169 10.63 13.45 6.44
N ASP A 170 10.75 14.39 7.40
CA ASP A 170 11.33 15.72 7.15
C ASP A 170 12.78 15.63 6.67
N MET A 171 13.58 14.76 7.29
CA MET A 171 14.96 14.53 6.89
C MET A 171 15.07 13.90 5.50
N LEU A 172 14.18 12.96 5.15
CA LEU A 172 14.15 12.36 3.82
C LEU A 172 13.80 13.40 2.74
N VAL A 173 12.80 14.25 3.00
CA VAL A 173 12.40 15.34 2.10
C VAL A 173 13.55 16.34 1.95
N TRP A 174 14.17 16.75 3.05
CA TRP A 174 15.30 17.69 3.03
C TRP A 174 16.50 17.13 2.26
N LEU A 175 16.85 15.86 2.47
CA LEU A 175 17.90 15.18 1.69
C LEU A 175 17.54 15.06 0.20
N ALA A 176 16.27 14.87 -0.14
CA ALA A 176 15.81 14.90 -1.54
C ALA A 176 16.00 16.28 -2.16
N THR A 177 15.63 17.35 -1.45
CA THR A 177 15.67 18.72 -1.97
C THR A 177 17.08 19.17 -2.34
N MET A 178 18.09 18.87 -1.52
CA MET A 178 19.46 19.30 -1.86
C MET A 178 20.11 18.48 -2.97
N ARG A 179 19.54 17.31 -3.30
CA ARG A 179 20.06 16.46 -4.37
C ARG A 179 19.42 16.76 -5.72
N ASP A 180 18.46 17.68 -5.78
CA ASP A 180 17.85 18.09 -7.04
C ASP A 180 18.69 19.21 -7.70
N PRO A 181 19.38 18.92 -8.83
CA PRO A 181 20.22 19.91 -9.50
C PRO A 181 19.42 21.09 -10.08
N SER A 182 18.10 20.98 -10.21
CA SER A 182 17.24 22.08 -10.65
C SER A 182 16.90 23.10 -9.55
N ILE A 183 16.96 22.69 -8.28
CA ILE A 183 16.64 23.53 -7.11
C ILE A 183 17.90 24.23 -6.58
N VAL A 184 19.07 23.63 -6.76
CA VAL A 184 20.37 24.13 -6.28
C VAL A 184 20.98 25.12 -7.29
N GLN A 185 20.38 26.30 -7.44
CA GLN A 185 20.92 27.41 -8.25
C GLN A 185 21.76 28.42 -7.43
N HIS A 186 21.94 28.22 -6.13
CA HIS A 186 22.87 29.03 -5.33
C HIS A 186 24.06 28.15 -4.97
N GLY A 187 25.24 28.55 -5.48
CA GLY A 187 26.49 27.81 -5.40
C GLY A 187 26.73 27.23 -4.02
N LEU A 188 26.94 25.92 -3.97
CA LEU A 188 27.46 25.26 -2.78
C LEU A 188 28.87 25.80 -2.51
N PRO A 189 29.20 26.23 -1.27
CA PRO A 189 30.58 26.19 -0.85
C PRO A 189 31.04 24.71 -0.86
N PRO A 190 32.22 24.42 -1.43
CA PRO A 190 32.73 23.05 -1.64
C PRO A 190 33.20 22.34 -0.36
N GLU A 191 33.13 22.98 0.81
CA GLU A 191 33.66 22.44 2.07
C GLU A 191 32.54 21.95 2.99
N ARG A 192 31.94 20.80 2.67
CA ARG A 192 31.32 19.99 3.74
C ARG A 192 32.43 19.26 4.46
N ASP A 193 32.59 19.56 5.75
CA ASP A 193 33.53 18.86 6.59
C ASP A 193 33.12 17.37 6.69
N PRO A 194 33.89 16.45 6.08
CA PRO A 194 33.53 15.03 6.02
C PRO A 194 33.41 14.41 7.42
N THR A 195 34.04 15.01 8.43
CA THR A 195 33.98 14.54 9.82
C THR A 195 32.59 14.74 10.42
N GLN A 196 31.89 15.85 10.12
CA GLN A 196 30.56 16.15 10.66
C GLN A 196 29.50 15.19 10.09
N VAL A 197 29.56 14.91 8.78
CA VAL A 197 28.68 13.95 8.11
C VAL A 197 28.91 12.53 8.62
N GLN A 198 30.16 12.16 8.93
CA GLN A 198 30.48 10.87 9.54
C GLN A 198 29.90 10.74 10.95
N VAL A 199 30.00 11.78 11.79
CA VAL A 199 29.43 11.80 13.14
C VAL A 199 27.90 11.66 13.09
N PHE A 200 27.24 12.40 12.21
CA PHE A 200 25.80 12.28 11.95
C PHE A 200 25.42 10.85 11.50
N THR A 201 26.12 10.32 10.50
CA THR A 201 25.88 8.97 9.96
C THR A 201 26.03 7.89 11.02
N ARG A 202 27.07 7.98 11.87
CA ARG A 202 27.28 7.06 12.99
C ARG A 202 26.12 7.14 13.98
N ARG A 203 25.60 8.34 14.25
CA ARG A 203 24.46 8.52 15.16
C ARG A 203 23.18 7.92 14.62
N CYS A 204 22.85 8.15 13.35
CA CYS A 204 21.71 7.52 12.68
C CYS A 204 21.76 5.99 12.77
N LYS A 205 22.93 5.39 12.49
CA LYS A 205 23.15 3.93 12.58
C LYS A 205 23.04 3.42 14.03
N ALA A 206 23.52 4.18 15.01
CA ALA A 206 23.38 3.83 16.43
C ALA A 206 21.91 3.85 16.89
N LEU A 207 21.13 4.85 16.46
CA LEU A 207 19.69 4.90 16.76
C LEU A 207 18.93 3.76 16.07
N ALA A 208 19.26 3.46 14.80
CA ALA A 208 18.67 2.35 14.06
C ALA A 208 18.93 1.00 14.74
N THR A 209 20.16 0.76 15.22
CA THR A 209 20.50 -0.50 15.92
C THR A 209 19.80 -0.62 17.27
N LEU A 210 19.58 0.48 17.99
CA LEU A 210 18.83 0.47 19.25
C LEU A 210 17.34 0.23 19.04
N LEU A 211 16.74 0.80 17.99
CA LEU A 211 15.35 0.55 17.63
C LEU A 211 15.12 -0.91 17.25
N LYS A 212 15.99 -1.50 16.42
CA LYS A 212 15.94 -2.94 16.06
C LYS A 212 16.04 -3.87 17.27
N ARG A 213 16.73 -3.43 18.33
CA ARG A 213 16.85 -4.17 19.61
C ARG A 213 15.72 -3.85 20.60
N ASP A 214 14.69 -3.12 20.18
CA ASP A 214 13.57 -2.64 21.00
C ASP A 214 13.97 -1.79 22.22
N LYS A 215 15.15 -1.17 22.17
CA LYS A 215 15.71 -0.34 23.27
C LYS A 215 15.37 1.14 23.09
N LEU A 216 14.08 1.45 22.94
CA LEU A 216 13.61 2.83 22.69
C LEU A 216 14.06 3.82 23.77
N VAL A 217 14.01 3.41 25.05
CA VAL A 217 14.45 4.27 26.17
C VAL A 217 15.92 4.64 26.05
N GLN A 218 16.77 3.70 25.64
CA GLN A 218 18.20 3.97 25.43
C GLN A 218 18.43 4.89 24.22
N ALA A 219 17.65 4.72 23.15
CA ALA A 219 17.68 5.63 22.01
C ALA A 219 17.31 7.07 22.41
N VAL A 220 16.24 7.24 23.19
CA VAL A 220 15.82 8.54 23.75
C VAL A 220 16.89 9.12 24.67
N GLN A 221 17.47 8.31 25.55
CA GLN A 221 18.53 8.72 26.47
C GLN A 221 19.79 9.17 25.74
N LEU A 222 20.20 8.48 24.67
CA LEU A 222 21.32 8.91 23.85
C LEU A 222 21.07 10.33 23.33
N THR A 223 19.93 10.56 22.67
CA THR A 223 19.58 11.88 22.12
C THR A 223 19.48 12.98 23.18
N HIS A 224 19.07 12.64 24.40
CA HIS A 224 19.00 13.62 25.51
C HIS A 224 20.33 13.87 26.22
N ARG A 225 21.15 12.84 26.47
CA ARG A 225 22.41 12.97 27.23
C ARG A 225 23.55 13.57 26.39
N GLN A 226 23.54 13.33 25.10
CA GLN A 226 24.52 13.87 24.15
C GLN A 226 23.77 14.45 22.95
N PRO A 227 23.28 15.70 23.05
CA PRO A 227 22.77 16.40 21.88
C PRO A 227 23.92 16.52 20.88
N LEU A 228 23.70 16.04 19.66
CA LEU A 228 24.73 15.88 18.65
C LEU A 228 25.34 17.24 18.28
N GLY A 229 24.55 18.33 18.36
CA GLY A 229 25.04 19.70 18.18
C GLY A 229 26.15 20.10 19.17
N GLN A 230 26.00 19.80 20.46
CA GLN A 230 27.01 20.16 21.48
C GLN A 230 28.25 19.26 21.39
N SER A 231 28.08 17.98 21.02
CA SER A 231 29.22 17.06 20.82
C SER A 231 30.06 17.41 19.59
N LEU A 232 29.44 18.00 18.55
CA LEU A 232 30.15 18.56 17.41
C LEU A 232 30.89 19.85 17.79
N GLU A 233 30.28 20.76 18.55
CA GLU A 233 30.97 21.98 19.02
C GLU A 233 32.16 21.72 19.97
N GLN A 234 32.13 20.62 20.74
CA GLN A 234 33.15 20.29 21.76
C GLN A 234 34.29 19.40 21.26
N SER A 235 34.26 18.93 20.00
CA SER A 235 35.33 18.05 19.48
C SER A 235 36.64 18.85 19.31
N PRO A 236 37.81 18.32 19.74
CA PRO A 236 39.09 19.05 19.71
C PRO A 236 39.57 19.46 18.30
N LEU A 237 38.91 18.95 17.25
CA LEU A 237 39.11 19.32 15.84
C LEU A 237 38.37 20.62 15.42
N HIS A 238 37.53 21.21 16.28
CA HIS A 238 36.65 22.35 15.98
C HIS A 238 37.05 23.69 16.64
N GLN A 239 38.31 23.91 17.02
CA GLN A 239 38.76 25.26 17.39
C GLN A 239 38.76 26.19 16.16
N GLY A 240 37.59 26.70 15.77
CA GLY A 240 37.44 27.81 14.81
C GLY A 240 36.49 27.59 13.62
N ALA A 241 35.98 26.39 13.36
CA ALA A 241 35.10 26.12 12.21
C ALA A 241 33.61 26.29 12.58
N ARG A 242 32.88 27.19 11.90
CA ARG A 242 31.41 27.30 12.02
C ARG A 242 30.77 26.03 11.47
N LEU A 243 29.77 25.48 12.16
CA LEU A 243 28.92 24.41 11.60
C LEU A 243 28.29 24.89 10.29
N ASP A 244 28.38 24.08 9.23
CA ASP A 244 27.64 24.29 8.00
C ASP A 244 26.13 24.39 8.33
N PRO A 245 25.41 25.46 7.93
CA PRO A 245 23.98 25.64 8.21
C PRO A 245 23.14 24.42 7.83
N HIS A 246 23.54 23.69 6.78
CA HIS A 246 22.84 22.50 6.31
C HIS A 246 23.05 21.30 7.26
N THR A 247 24.29 21.02 7.66
CA THR A 247 24.60 19.96 8.61
C THR A 247 24.00 20.27 9.99
N LEU A 248 24.01 21.54 10.41
CA LEU A 248 23.34 21.99 11.62
C LEU A 248 21.83 21.70 11.57
N SER A 249 21.17 21.88 10.44
CA SER A 249 19.72 21.60 10.30
C SER A 249 19.41 20.10 10.42
N LEU A 250 20.22 19.21 9.85
CA LEU A 250 20.10 17.75 10.03
C LEU A 250 20.32 17.32 11.47
N VAL A 251 21.36 17.89 12.09
CA VAL A 251 21.72 17.62 13.48
C VAL A 251 20.59 18.07 14.40
N GLN A 252 20.01 19.25 14.16
CA GLN A 252 18.85 19.74 14.89
C GLN A 252 17.61 18.87 14.67
N MET A 253 17.32 18.45 13.44
CA MET A 253 16.21 17.53 13.14
C MET A 253 16.40 16.18 13.84
N LEU A 254 17.63 15.65 13.84
CA LEU A 254 17.98 14.39 14.50
C LEU A 254 17.86 14.50 16.03
N ASP A 255 18.35 15.60 16.61
CA ASP A 255 18.20 15.89 18.04
C ASP A 255 16.72 16.10 18.44
N GLN A 256 15.86 16.45 17.48
CA GLN A 256 14.41 16.58 17.67
C GLN A 256 13.63 15.28 17.47
N ILE A 257 14.22 14.18 16.95
CA ILE A 257 13.52 12.90 16.72
C ILE A 257 12.85 12.38 18.00
N PHE A 258 13.51 12.54 19.14
CA PHE A 258 13.10 11.96 20.42
C PHE A 258 12.86 12.99 21.54
N ARG A 259 13.01 14.30 21.28
CA ARG A 259 12.70 15.36 22.26
C ARG A 259 11.19 15.46 22.45
N GLN A 260 10.70 15.41 23.69
CA GLN A 260 9.29 15.70 23.96
C GLN A 260 8.94 17.12 23.48
N PRO A 261 7.75 17.36 22.90
CA PRO A 261 7.29 18.72 22.64
C PRO A 261 7.26 19.49 23.96
N ALA A 262 7.83 20.69 23.99
CA ALA A 262 8.03 21.49 25.21
C ALA A 262 6.75 21.82 26.01
N ASN A 263 5.55 21.45 25.53
CA ASN A 263 4.26 21.72 26.18
C ASN A 263 3.58 20.46 26.77
N ALA A 264 4.34 19.46 27.21
CA ALA A 264 3.79 18.28 27.88
C ALA A 264 4.32 18.13 29.32
N THR A 265 4.37 19.21 30.09
CA THR A 265 4.47 19.13 31.55
C THR A 265 3.14 18.64 32.13
N VAL A 266 3.21 17.42 32.67
CA VAL A 266 2.54 16.87 33.85
C VAL A 266 1.53 17.80 34.57
N SER A 267 0.32 17.27 34.78
CA SER A 267 -0.71 17.71 35.76
C SER A 267 -1.69 18.84 35.38
N ALA A 268 -2.44 18.69 34.28
CA ALA A 268 -3.76 19.30 34.16
C ALA A 268 -4.74 18.29 33.54
N PRO A 269 -6.00 18.19 34.04
CA PRO A 269 -7.02 17.42 33.34
C PRO A 269 -7.10 17.96 31.92
N ALA A 270 -7.17 17.05 30.94
CA ALA A 270 -7.20 17.39 29.52
C ALA A 270 -8.03 18.66 29.32
N PRO A 271 -7.46 19.77 28.81
CA PRO A 271 -8.29 20.93 28.53
C PRO A 271 -9.37 20.43 27.59
N LYS A 272 -10.63 20.56 28.01
CA LYS A 272 -11.77 20.40 27.09
C LYS A 272 -11.35 21.18 25.87
N ARG A 273 -11.15 20.49 24.75
CA ARG A 273 -10.90 21.12 23.47
C ARG A 273 -12.11 22.00 23.23
N GLU A 274 -12.01 23.27 23.60
CA GLU A 274 -12.85 24.28 23.00
C GLU A 274 -12.58 24.14 21.51
N HIS A 275 -13.63 23.72 20.81
CA HIS A 275 -13.64 23.63 19.37
C HIS A 275 -13.48 25.04 18.81
N THR A 276 -12.26 25.57 18.81
CA THR A 276 -11.87 26.53 17.78
C THR A 276 -12.00 25.75 16.49
N LYS A 277 -13.07 26.04 15.76
CA LYS A 277 -13.48 25.42 14.50
C LYS A 277 -12.35 25.60 13.48
N SER A 278 -11.31 24.75 13.53
CA SER A 278 -10.51 24.48 12.35
C SER A 278 -11.45 23.79 11.37
N THR A 279 -11.77 24.47 10.29
CA THR A 279 -12.63 24.01 9.19
C THR A 279 -12.06 22.82 8.41
N GLY A 280 -11.03 22.14 8.93
CA GLY A 280 -10.57 20.84 8.44
C GLY A 280 -11.59 19.75 8.77
N ARG A 281 -12.50 19.51 7.84
CA ARG A 281 -13.46 18.39 7.87
C ARG A 281 -12.68 17.10 8.14
N LYS A 282 -13.09 16.33 9.17
CA LYS A 282 -12.61 14.95 9.34
C LYS A 282 -12.82 14.20 8.00
N PRO A 283 -11.88 13.36 7.54
CA PRO A 283 -12.09 12.60 6.32
C PRO A 283 -13.39 11.81 6.48
N GLY A 284 -14.37 12.13 5.63
CA GLY A 284 -15.67 11.47 5.65
C GLY A 284 -15.55 10.01 5.21
N PHE A 285 -16.53 9.18 5.56
CA PHE A 285 -16.60 7.82 5.05
C PHE A 285 -16.68 7.77 3.51
N PHE A 286 -17.30 8.79 2.91
CA PHE A 286 -17.39 8.97 1.46
C PHE A 286 -16.33 9.93 0.94
N LYS A 287 -15.88 9.69 -0.29
CA LYS A 287 -15.05 10.63 -1.05
C LYS A 287 -15.83 11.91 -1.33
N GLU A 288 -15.12 13.03 -1.46
CA GLU A 288 -15.74 14.35 -1.65
C GLU A 288 -16.57 14.44 -2.94
N ASP A 289 -16.21 13.64 -3.95
CA ASP A 289 -16.88 13.54 -5.24
C ASP A 289 -17.84 12.34 -5.34
N ALA A 290 -18.17 11.65 -4.24
CA ALA A 290 -18.97 10.42 -4.23
C ALA A 290 -20.28 10.49 -5.03
N TRP A 291 -21.00 11.62 -4.92
CA TRP A 291 -22.30 11.80 -5.58
C TRP A 291 -22.22 12.55 -6.92
N ARG A 292 -21.05 13.12 -7.24
CA ARG A 292 -20.85 13.91 -8.48
C ARG A 292 -20.13 13.12 -9.55
N ASN A 293 -19.29 12.17 -9.17
CA ASN A 293 -18.47 11.40 -10.09
C ASN A 293 -19.26 10.21 -10.67
N PRO A 294 -19.58 10.21 -11.98
CA PRO A 294 -20.34 9.12 -12.60
C PRO A 294 -19.54 7.81 -12.68
N GLU A 295 -18.22 7.82 -12.47
CA GLU A 295 -17.38 6.63 -12.54
C GLU A 295 -17.75 5.58 -11.48
N TYR A 296 -18.17 6.00 -10.29
CA TYR A 296 -18.59 5.08 -9.23
C TYR A 296 -19.86 4.31 -9.63
N SER A 297 -20.84 5.02 -10.19
CA SER A 297 -22.05 4.41 -10.73
C SER A 297 -21.76 3.53 -11.93
N ARG A 298 -20.91 3.98 -12.87
CA ARG A 298 -20.51 3.18 -14.04
C ARG A 298 -19.81 1.89 -13.62
N PHE A 299 -18.93 1.95 -12.61
CA PHE A 299 -18.29 0.77 -12.01
C PHE A 299 -19.31 -0.19 -11.42
N ALA A 300 -20.23 0.29 -10.60
CA ALA A 300 -21.26 -0.54 -9.98
C ALA A 300 -22.17 -1.21 -11.04
N ILE A 301 -22.57 -0.47 -12.07
CA ILE A 301 -23.43 -0.98 -13.16
C ILE A 301 -22.71 -2.09 -13.95
N LYS A 302 -21.49 -1.86 -14.44
CA LYS A 302 -20.79 -2.85 -15.28
C LYS A 302 -20.46 -4.14 -14.51
N THR A 303 -20.08 -4.03 -13.24
CA THR A 303 -19.80 -5.19 -12.38
C THR A 303 -21.07 -5.96 -12.06
N THR A 304 -22.17 -5.26 -11.74
CA THR A 304 -23.49 -5.90 -11.53
C THR A 304 -23.98 -6.58 -12.79
N ALA A 305 -23.86 -5.94 -13.95
CA ALA A 305 -24.23 -6.52 -15.24
C ALA A 305 -23.43 -7.79 -15.54
N ALA A 306 -22.11 -7.80 -15.30
CA ALA A 306 -21.27 -8.99 -15.46
C ALA A 306 -21.74 -10.13 -14.55
N ALA A 307 -22.03 -9.84 -13.27
CA ALA A 307 -22.45 -10.85 -12.30
C ALA A 307 -23.84 -11.42 -12.62
N VAL A 308 -24.80 -10.56 -12.98
CA VAL A 308 -26.16 -10.98 -13.36
C VAL A 308 -26.16 -11.76 -14.67
N LEU A 309 -25.34 -11.35 -15.64
CA LEU A 309 -25.18 -12.10 -16.88
C LEU A 309 -24.56 -13.48 -16.63
N ALA A 310 -23.54 -13.57 -15.76
CA ALA A 310 -22.98 -14.85 -15.34
C ALA A 310 -24.07 -15.73 -14.70
N TYR A 311 -24.88 -15.15 -13.80
CA TYR A 311 -25.97 -15.83 -13.14
C TYR A 311 -27.01 -16.38 -14.14
N ILE A 312 -27.45 -15.55 -15.07
CA ILE A 312 -28.42 -15.93 -16.11
C ILE A 312 -27.85 -17.05 -16.98
N ILE A 313 -26.57 -16.99 -17.37
CA ILE A 313 -25.95 -18.01 -18.24
C ILE A 313 -25.92 -19.36 -17.56
N TYR A 314 -25.35 -19.48 -16.35
CA TYR A 314 -25.22 -20.80 -15.72
C TYR A 314 -26.57 -21.37 -15.28
N THR A 315 -27.53 -20.50 -14.89
CA THR A 315 -28.90 -20.93 -14.58
C THR A 315 -29.63 -21.39 -15.85
N SER A 316 -29.45 -20.70 -16.99
CA SER A 316 -30.11 -21.08 -18.25
C SER A 316 -29.61 -22.41 -18.80
N ILE A 317 -28.32 -22.70 -18.62
CA ILE A 317 -27.69 -23.96 -19.08
C ILE A 317 -27.91 -25.09 -18.05
N GLN A 318 -28.51 -24.80 -16.88
CA GLN A 318 -28.69 -25.74 -15.77
C GLN A 318 -27.36 -26.33 -15.27
N TRP A 319 -26.30 -25.50 -15.29
CA TRP A 319 -24.97 -25.88 -14.82
C TRP A 319 -24.63 -25.15 -13.53
N ASP A 320 -25.27 -25.55 -12.43
CA ASP A 320 -25.10 -24.86 -11.13
C ASP A 320 -23.67 -24.97 -10.56
N GLY A 321 -22.88 -25.94 -11.03
CA GLY A 321 -21.46 -26.13 -10.66
C GLY A 321 -20.56 -24.92 -10.96
N ILE A 322 -20.87 -24.14 -12.00
CA ILE A 322 -20.04 -23.00 -12.44
C ILE A 322 -20.42 -21.66 -11.78
N HIS A 323 -21.14 -21.67 -10.65
CA HIS A 323 -21.53 -20.46 -9.89
C HIS A 323 -20.34 -19.56 -9.50
N THR A 324 -19.12 -20.08 -9.51
CA THR A 324 -17.87 -19.30 -9.37
C THR A 324 -17.69 -18.23 -10.43
N ALA A 325 -18.39 -18.31 -11.58
CA ALA A 325 -18.42 -17.25 -12.58
C ALA A 325 -18.95 -15.94 -11.99
N MET A 326 -20.07 -15.99 -11.25
CA MET A 326 -20.63 -14.83 -10.57
C MET A 326 -19.69 -14.30 -9.49
N ILE A 327 -19.10 -15.19 -8.68
CA ILE A 327 -18.13 -14.83 -7.63
C ILE A 327 -16.93 -14.08 -8.23
N THR A 328 -16.48 -14.54 -9.40
CA THR A 328 -15.36 -13.94 -10.13
C THR A 328 -15.65 -12.49 -10.52
N CYS A 329 -16.85 -12.20 -11.00
CA CYS A 329 -17.26 -10.84 -11.38
C CYS A 329 -17.11 -9.83 -10.23
N TYR A 330 -17.45 -10.20 -8.98
CA TYR A 330 -17.30 -9.30 -7.83
C TYR A 330 -15.86 -9.17 -7.34
N VAL A 331 -15.15 -10.29 -7.18
CA VAL A 331 -13.83 -10.30 -6.53
C VAL A 331 -12.73 -9.75 -7.44
N ALA A 332 -12.87 -9.93 -8.76
CA ALA A 332 -11.86 -9.52 -9.73
C ALA A 332 -12.04 -8.08 -10.24
N ALA A 333 -13.22 -7.47 -10.05
CA ALA A 333 -13.48 -6.10 -10.49
C ALA A 333 -12.63 -5.07 -9.74
N LEU A 334 -11.88 -4.25 -10.47
CA LEU A 334 -11.04 -3.16 -9.95
C LEU A 334 -11.36 -1.82 -10.63
N GLY A 335 -10.75 -0.72 -10.17
CA GLY A 335 -11.10 0.63 -10.64
C GLY A 335 -10.80 0.87 -12.12
N THR A 336 -9.68 0.35 -12.62
CA THR A 336 -9.24 0.51 -14.01
C THR A 336 -9.32 -0.80 -14.80
N THR A 337 -9.35 -0.67 -16.13
CA THR A 337 -9.35 -1.83 -17.03
C THR A 337 -8.03 -2.60 -16.93
N GLY A 338 -6.88 -1.93 -16.92
CA GLY A 338 -5.57 -2.58 -16.81
C GLY A 338 -5.38 -3.39 -15.53
N GLU A 339 -5.76 -2.83 -14.37
CA GLU A 339 -5.71 -3.55 -13.09
C GLU A 339 -6.64 -4.77 -13.08
N THR A 340 -7.86 -4.60 -13.60
CA THR A 340 -8.83 -5.70 -13.71
C THR A 340 -8.26 -6.81 -14.57
N VAL A 341 -7.78 -6.52 -15.79
CA VAL A 341 -7.22 -7.52 -16.71
C VAL A 341 -6.01 -8.24 -16.09
N HIS A 342 -5.10 -7.52 -15.42
CA HIS A 342 -4.00 -8.14 -14.69
C HIS A 342 -4.50 -9.15 -13.65
N LYS A 343 -5.51 -8.78 -12.86
CA LYS A 343 -6.10 -9.66 -11.85
C LYS A 343 -6.83 -10.86 -12.48
N LEU A 344 -7.47 -10.71 -13.63
CA LEU A 344 -8.04 -11.83 -14.39
C LEU A 344 -6.96 -12.79 -14.87
N THR A 345 -5.86 -12.28 -15.42
CA THR A 345 -4.71 -13.10 -15.84
C THR A 345 -4.15 -13.91 -14.68
N LEU A 346 -3.94 -13.28 -13.52
CA LEU A 346 -3.50 -13.99 -12.30
C LEU A 346 -4.50 -15.06 -11.86
N ARG A 347 -5.81 -14.84 -12.09
CA ARG A 347 -6.85 -15.81 -11.77
C ARG A 347 -6.78 -17.05 -12.66
N ILE A 348 -6.56 -16.87 -13.96
CA ILE A 348 -6.38 -17.98 -14.90
C ILE A 348 -5.13 -18.76 -14.54
N ILE A 349 -3.98 -18.08 -14.40
CA ILE A 349 -2.71 -18.73 -14.09
C ILE A 349 -2.79 -19.49 -12.76
N GLY A 350 -3.28 -18.83 -11.70
CA GLY A 350 -3.37 -19.45 -10.39
C GLY A 350 -4.33 -20.64 -10.36
N CYS A 351 -5.49 -20.53 -11.02
CA CYS A 351 -6.44 -21.63 -11.12
C CYS A 351 -5.85 -22.83 -11.87
N LEU A 352 -5.18 -22.61 -13.01
CA LEU A 352 -4.60 -23.69 -13.79
C LEU A 352 -3.48 -24.41 -13.02
N ILE A 353 -2.61 -23.67 -12.33
CA ILE A 353 -1.56 -24.24 -11.50
C ILE A 353 -2.17 -25.02 -10.32
N GLY A 354 -3.12 -24.44 -9.60
CA GLY A 354 -3.76 -25.10 -8.45
C GLY A 354 -4.56 -26.34 -8.86
N ALA A 355 -5.28 -26.29 -9.98
CA ALA A 355 -5.98 -27.45 -10.55
C ALA A 355 -5.00 -28.53 -10.98
N ALA A 356 -3.90 -28.19 -11.66
CA ALA A 356 -2.86 -29.15 -12.04
C ALA A 356 -2.23 -29.82 -10.81
N MET A 357 -1.90 -29.04 -9.77
CA MET A 357 -1.39 -29.58 -8.49
C MET A 357 -2.41 -30.50 -7.83
N GLY A 358 -3.69 -30.13 -7.81
CA GLY A 358 -4.77 -30.93 -7.23
C GLY A 358 -4.99 -32.23 -7.99
N MET A 359 -5.06 -32.17 -9.33
CA MET A 359 -5.20 -33.34 -10.20
C MET A 359 -4.00 -34.30 -10.08
N ALA A 360 -2.78 -33.76 -10.04
CA ALA A 360 -1.59 -34.58 -9.81
C ALA A 360 -1.63 -35.28 -8.43
N SER A 361 -2.11 -34.58 -7.41
CA SER A 361 -2.29 -35.15 -6.06
C SER A 361 -3.34 -36.27 -6.05
N LEU A 362 -4.48 -36.06 -6.73
CA LEU A 362 -5.52 -37.07 -6.90
C LEU A 362 -5.04 -38.30 -7.68
N ALA A 363 -4.26 -38.11 -8.73
CA ALA A 363 -3.80 -39.21 -9.58
C ALA A 363 -2.66 -40.02 -8.95
N PHE A 364 -1.71 -39.36 -8.29
CA PHE A 364 -0.45 -39.99 -7.89
C PHE A 364 -0.24 -40.14 -6.38
N LEU A 365 -0.92 -39.35 -5.55
CA LEU A 365 -0.68 -39.33 -4.10
C LEU A 365 -1.84 -39.93 -3.32
N ILE A 366 -3.06 -39.41 -3.52
CA ILE A 366 -4.27 -39.82 -2.79
C ILE A 366 -4.55 -41.33 -2.85
N PRO A 367 -4.33 -42.06 -3.97
CA PRO A 367 -4.57 -43.50 -4.02
C PRO A 367 -3.72 -44.31 -3.03
N TYR A 368 -2.58 -43.77 -2.59
CA TYR A 368 -1.67 -44.41 -1.64
C TYR A 368 -1.85 -43.93 -0.21
N MET A 369 -2.75 -42.96 0.03
CA MET A 369 -2.94 -42.38 1.35
C MET A 369 -3.91 -43.22 2.17
N THR A 370 -3.45 -43.71 3.32
CA THR A 370 -4.22 -44.57 4.24
C THR A 370 -4.56 -43.90 5.57
N SER A 371 -3.99 -42.72 5.83
CA SER A 371 -4.17 -41.98 7.08
C SER A 371 -4.50 -40.51 6.84
N ILE A 372 -5.34 -39.95 7.71
CA ILE A 372 -5.68 -38.52 7.71
C ILE A 372 -4.43 -37.64 7.89
N GLY A 373 -3.40 -38.11 8.60
CA GLY A 373 -2.15 -37.39 8.77
C GLY A 373 -1.41 -37.15 7.45
N GLN A 374 -1.46 -38.12 6.53
CA GLN A 374 -0.86 -37.98 5.20
C GLN A 374 -1.62 -36.96 4.35
N LEU A 375 -2.95 -36.95 4.44
CA LEU A 375 -3.79 -35.93 3.80
C LEU A 375 -3.48 -34.53 4.37
N MET A 376 -3.31 -34.39 5.68
CA MET A 376 -2.94 -33.12 6.31
C MET A 376 -1.57 -32.63 5.82
N ILE A 377 -0.58 -33.50 5.68
CA ILE A 377 0.75 -33.15 5.14
C ILE A 377 0.64 -32.71 3.69
N LEU A 378 -0.15 -33.41 2.86
CA LEU A 378 -0.40 -33.02 1.47
C LEU A 378 -1.02 -31.62 1.37
N VAL A 379 -2.09 -31.40 2.15
CA VAL A 379 -2.79 -30.12 2.18
C VAL A 379 -1.86 -29.01 2.66
N PHE A 380 -1.08 -29.26 3.72
CA PHE A 380 -0.08 -28.33 4.23
C PHE A 380 0.95 -27.98 3.15
N ALA A 381 1.53 -28.97 2.45
CA ALA A 381 2.51 -28.73 1.42
C ALA A 381 1.95 -27.92 0.24
N GLY A 382 0.74 -28.26 -0.24
CA GLY A 382 0.10 -27.54 -1.32
C GLY A 382 -0.27 -26.10 -0.94
N VAL A 383 -0.82 -25.90 0.26
CA VAL A 383 -1.13 -24.56 0.78
C VAL A 383 0.13 -23.76 1.06
N LEU A 384 1.23 -24.40 1.49
CA LEU A 384 2.51 -23.72 1.72
C LEU A 384 3.07 -23.12 0.43
N ILE A 385 3.03 -23.85 -0.69
CA ILE A 385 3.43 -23.35 -2.01
C ILE A 385 2.54 -22.16 -2.41
N ALA A 386 1.22 -22.29 -2.26
CA ALA A 386 0.28 -21.21 -2.53
C ALA A 386 0.54 -19.97 -1.67
N ALA A 387 0.78 -20.16 -0.37
CA ALA A 387 1.08 -19.11 0.60
C ALA A 387 2.41 -18.42 0.31
N TRP A 388 3.42 -19.16 -0.16
CA TRP A 388 4.70 -18.58 -0.59
C TRP A 388 4.52 -17.62 -1.75
N VAL A 389 3.79 -18.04 -2.80
CA VAL A 389 3.46 -17.16 -3.94
C VAL A 389 2.59 -15.99 -3.48
N SER A 390 1.63 -16.24 -2.59
CA SER A 390 0.76 -15.20 -2.01
C SER A 390 1.53 -14.18 -1.17
N SER A 391 2.65 -14.57 -0.57
CA SER A 391 3.52 -13.68 0.22
C SER A 391 4.52 -12.90 -0.64
N GLY A 392 4.54 -13.15 -1.95
CA GLY A 392 5.35 -12.41 -2.91
C GLY A 392 4.85 -10.98 -3.14
N SER A 393 5.39 -10.33 -4.17
CA SER A 393 4.98 -8.95 -4.52
C SER A 393 3.47 -8.84 -4.78
N GLU A 394 2.89 -7.66 -4.56
CA GLU A 394 1.46 -7.37 -4.81
C GLU A 394 1.03 -7.73 -6.25
N ARG A 395 1.98 -7.78 -7.18
CA ARG A 395 1.77 -8.13 -8.59
C ARG A 395 1.52 -9.61 -8.85
N ILE A 396 1.95 -10.50 -7.96
CA ILE A 396 1.78 -11.96 -8.10
C ILE A 396 0.98 -12.57 -6.96
N SER A 397 0.87 -11.88 -5.82
CA SER A 397 0.23 -12.38 -4.60
C SER A 397 -1.16 -12.98 -4.84
N TYR A 398 -1.98 -12.33 -5.69
CA TYR A 398 -3.32 -12.82 -6.00
C TYR A 398 -3.33 -14.18 -6.73
N ALA A 399 -2.31 -14.50 -7.52
CA ALA A 399 -2.19 -15.84 -8.12
C ALA A 399 -2.00 -16.91 -7.04
N GLY A 400 -1.22 -16.63 -5.98
CA GLY A 400 -1.03 -17.55 -4.86
C GLY A 400 -2.35 -17.90 -4.16
N ILE A 401 -3.19 -16.90 -3.90
CA ILE A 401 -4.54 -17.12 -3.34
C ILE A 401 -5.36 -18.05 -4.24
N GLN A 402 -5.29 -17.87 -5.55
CA GLN A 402 -6.03 -18.69 -6.52
C GLN A 402 -5.47 -20.11 -6.65
N ILE A 403 -4.15 -20.29 -6.56
CA ILE A 403 -3.51 -21.62 -6.49
C ILE A 403 -4.04 -22.38 -5.29
N GLY A 404 -4.00 -21.76 -4.10
CA GLY A 404 -4.44 -22.39 -2.86
C GLY A 404 -5.92 -22.75 -2.89
N LEU A 405 -6.77 -21.82 -3.34
CA LEU A 405 -8.21 -22.07 -3.44
C LEU A 405 -8.52 -23.19 -4.45
N ALA A 406 -7.93 -23.17 -5.64
CA ALA A 406 -8.17 -24.20 -6.65
C ALA A 406 -7.64 -25.57 -6.21
N PHE A 407 -6.47 -25.61 -5.57
CA PHE A 407 -5.89 -26.84 -5.02
C PHE A 407 -6.78 -27.42 -3.91
N LEU A 408 -7.16 -26.63 -2.90
CA LEU A 408 -8.03 -27.07 -1.81
C LEU A 408 -9.38 -27.55 -2.33
N MET A 409 -9.98 -26.81 -3.25
CA MET A 409 -11.24 -27.19 -3.89
C MET A 409 -11.12 -28.41 -4.79
N THR A 410 -9.91 -28.82 -5.20
CA THR A 410 -9.68 -30.04 -5.97
C THR A 410 -9.48 -31.24 -5.06
N VAL A 411 -8.76 -31.05 -3.94
CA VAL A 411 -8.38 -32.13 -3.02
C VAL A 411 -9.43 -32.42 -1.95
N LEU A 412 -10.22 -31.44 -1.52
CA LEU A 412 -11.14 -31.53 -0.37
C LEU A 412 -12.63 -31.57 -0.77
N GLN A 413 -12.98 -32.28 -1.84
CA GLN A 413 -14.30 -32.16 -2.47
C GLN A 413 -15.44 -32.85 -1.72
N ASP A 414 -15.17 -33.92 -0.95
CA ASP A 414 -16.13 -34.60 -0.08
C ASP A 414 -15.41 -35.55 0.90
N PHE A 415 -16.11 -36.10 1.91
CA PHE A 415 -15.57 -37.12 2.83
C PHE A 415 -15.32 -38.50 2.17
N LYS A 416 -15.36 -38.57 0.84
CA LYS A 416 -15.03 -39.73 0.02
C LYS A 416 -14.06 -39.31 -1.08
N PRO A 417 -13.09 -40.16 -1.45
CA PRO A 417 -12.28 -39.92 -2.64
C PRO A 417 -13.19 -40.08 -3.87
N ASP A 418 -13.86 -39.01 -4.29
CA ASP A 418 -14.47 -38.97 -5.60
C ASP A 418 -13.38 -38.60 -6.61
N VAL A 419 -13.09 -39.52 -7.53
CA VAL A 419 -12.18 -39.32 -8.66
C VAL A 419 -12.84 -38.50 -9.77
N GLY A 420 -14.04 -37.97 -9.53
CA GLY A 420 -14.77 -37.08 -10.42
C GLY A 420 -14.01 -35.81 -10.78
N MET A 421 -13.33 -35.84 -11.93
CA MET A 421 -12.69 -34.68 -12.56
C MET A 421 -13.67 -33.52 -12.86
N SER A 422 -14.98 -33.77 -12.77
CA SER A 422 -16.06 -32.81 -13.03
C SER A 422 -15.95 -31.55 -12.18
N VAL A 423 -15.65 -31.67 -10.88
CA VAL A 423 -15.63 -30.51 -9.98
C VAL A 423 -14.44 -29.59 -10.29
N ALA A 424 -13.27 -30.15 -10.63
CA ALA A 424 -12.13 -29.35 -11.06
C ALA A 424 -12.45 -28.59 -12.37
N MET A 425 -13.12 -29.25 -13.31
CA MET A 425 -13.55 -28.64 -14.57
C MET A 425 -14.62 -27.55 -14.35
N ASP A 426 -15.59 -27.76 -13.46
CA ASP A 426 -16.59 -26.75 -13.10
C ASP A 426 -15.93 -25.46 -12.58
N ARG A 427 -14.84 -25.59 -11.81
CA ARG A 427 -14.09 -24.41 -11.34
C ARG A 427 -13.35 -23.71 -12.46
N ILE A 428 -12.70 -24.46 -13.35
CA ILE A 428 -12.00 -23.91 -14.51
C ILE A 428 -13.00 -23.16 -15.41
N TYR A 429 -14.10 -23.80 -15.81
CA TYR A 429 -15.12 -23.18 -16.66
C TYR A 429 -15.80 -21.99 -15.99
N GLY A 430 -16.10 -22.08 -14.69
CA GLY A 430 -16.66 -20.95 -13.94
C GLY A 430 -15.71 -19.74 -13.91
N ILE A 431 -14.41 -19.96 -13.67
CA ILE A 431 -13.41 -18.88 -13.67
C ILE A 431 -13.23 -18.30 -15.07
N LEU A 432 -13.16 -19.13 -16.11
CA LEU A 432 -13.04 -18.68 -17.49
C LEU A 432 -14.26 -17.86 -17.93
N LEU A 433 -15.48 -18.34 -17.63
CA LEU A 433 -16.71 -17.62 -17.92
C LEU A 433 -16.78 -16.27 -17.19
N GLY A 434 -16.55 -16.27 -15.88
CA GLY A 434 -16.54 -15.03 -15.09
C GLY A 434 -15.49 -14.03 -15.56
N ASN A 435 -14.28 -14.52 -15.88
CA ASN A 435 -13.22 -13.68 -16.44
C ASN A 435 -13.60 -13.11 -17.82
N ALA A 436 -14.16 -13.93 -18.71
CA ALA A 436 -14.57 -13.49 -20.04
C ALA A 436 -15.65 -12.41 -19.96
N LEU A 437 -16.70 -12.64 -19.16
CA LEU A 437 -17.78 -11.67 -18.98
C LEU A 437 -17.27 -10.36 -18.39
N LEU A 438 -16.45 -10.43 -17.34
CA LEU A 438 -15.89 -9.24 -16.72
C LEU A 438 -14.93 -8.51 -17.67
N PHE A 439 -14.10 -9.23 -18.42
CA PHE A 439 -13.23 -8.67 -19.45
C PHE A 439 -14.04 -7.92 -20.51
N ILE A 440 -15.12 -8.52 -21.04
CA ILE A 440 -15.98 -7.87 -22.04
C ILE A 440 -16.60 -6.60 -21.44
N MET A 441 -17.16 -6.67 -20.22
CA MET A 441 -17.77 -5.49 -19.58
C MET A 441 -16.74 -4.36 -19.36
N PHE A 442 -15.54 -4.67 -18.88
CA PHE A 442 -14.52 -3.65 -18.56
C PHE A 442 -13.77 -3.11 -19.77
N THR A 443 -13.83 -3.78 -20.92
CA THR A 443 -13.21 -3.33 -22.17
C THR A 443 -14.18 -2.67 -23.14
N ARG A 444 -15.49 -3.01 -23.07
CA ARG A 444 -16.52 -2.47 -23.98
C ARG A 444 -17.41 -1.41 -23.33
N LEU A 445 -17.73 -1.54 -22.04
CA LEU A 445 -18.71 -0.67 -21.38
C LEU A 445 -18.01 0.36 -20.47
N TRP A 446 -17.93 1.61 -20.95
CA TRP A 446 -17.20 2.73 -20.31
C TRP A 446 -15.82 2.31 -19.78
N PRO A 447 -14.89 1.91 -20.68
CA PRO A 447 -13.55 1.55 -20.26
C PRO A 447 -12.85 2.75 -19.60
N VAL A 448 -12.16 2.48 -18.50
CA VAL A 448 -11.39 3.49 -17.76
C VAL A 448 -9.93 3.10 -17.87
N SER A 449 -9.17 3.90 -18.63
CA SER A 449 -7.73 3.69 -18.78
C SER A 449 -6.98 4.12 -17.52
N VAL A 450 -5.90 3.40 -17.24
CA VAL A 450 -4.91 3.74 -16.24
C VAL A 450 -4.29 5.12 -16.53
N ALA A 451 -4.00 5.43 -17.79
CA ALA A 451 -3.37 6.69 -18.17
C ALA A 451 -4.28 7.90 -17.88
N THR A 452 -5.57 7.82 -18.22
CA THR A 452 -6.53 8.90 -17.93
C THR A 452 -6.77 9.08 -16.43
N THR A 453 -6.69 8.00 -15.66
CA THR A 453 -6.78 8.04 -14.19
C THR A 453 -5.54 8.68 -13.57
N ALA A 454 -4.36 8.34 -14.09
CA ALA A 454 -3.10 9.00 -13.70
C ALA A 454 -3.17 10.50 -14.03
N GLU A 455 -3.54 10.88 -15.25
CA GLU A 455 -3.71 12.29 -15.65
C GLU A 455 -4.61 13.09 -14.71
N ARG A 456 -5.76 12.54 -14.33
CA ARG A 456 -6.69 13.19 -13.39
C ARG A 456 -6.08 13.37 -12.01
N THR A 457 -5.34 12.37 -11.53
CA THR A 457 -4.63 12.43 -10.26
C THR A 457 -3.55 13.50 -10.29
N LEU A 458 -2.76 13.57 -11.37
CA LEU A 458 -1.71 14.57 -11.55
C LEU A 458 -2.30 15.99 -11.65
N ARG A 459 -3.41 16.18 -12.38
CA ARG A 459 -4.10 17.49 -12.46
C ARG A 459 -4.60 17.95 -11.08
N ARG A 460 -5.16 17.05 -10.28
CA ARG A 460 -5.58 17.37 -8.90
C ARG A 460 -4.38 17.76 -8.03
N CYS A 461 -3.28 17.01 -8.12
CA CYS A 461 -2.05 17.33 -7.40
C CYS A 461 -1.50 18.70 -7.81
N GLN A 462 -1.46 18.99 -9.11
CA GLN A 462 -1.03 20.30 -9.63
C GLN A 462 -1.92 21.44 -9.11
N ALA A 463 -3.24 21.31 -9.23
CA ALA A 463 -4.17 22.32 -8.73
C ALA A 463 -4.03 22.57 -7.22
N HIS A 464 -3.79 21.51 -6.43
CA HIS A 464 -3.52 21.65 -5.00
C HIS A 464 -2.20 22.37 -4.75
N LEU A 465 -1.11 22.02 -5.45
CA LEU A 465 0.17 22.71 -5.30
C LEU A 465 0.10 24.18 -5.73
N ASP A 466 -0.61 24.49 -6.80
CA ASP A 466 -0.80 25.86 -7.29
C ASP A 466 -1.58 26.71 -6.28
N ALA A 467 -2.71 26.21 -5.77
CA ALA A 467 -3.49 26.88 -4.73
C ALA A 467 -2.68 27.12 -3.44
N LEU A 468 -1.77 26.21 -3.11
CA LEU A 468 -0.91 26.34 -1.94
C LEU A 468 0.21 27.36 -2.14
N ARG A 469 0.78 27.46 -3.34
CA ARG A 469 1.75 28.50 -3.68
C ARG A 469 1.17 29.89 -3.43
N ASP A 470 -0.07 30.10 -3.85
CA ASP A 470 -0.78 31.37 -3.66
C ASP A 470 -0.99 31.68 -2.16
N LEU A 471 -1.35 30.67 -1.37
CA LEU A 471 -1.52 30.80 0.09
C LEU A 471 -0.20 31.01 0.84
N THR A 472 0.91 30.41 0.38
CA THR A 472 2.23 30.66 0.98
C THR A 472 2.77 32.06 0.71
N SER A 473 2.27 32.73 -0.32
CA SER A 473 2.68 34.09 -0.70
C SER A 473 1.89 35.18 0.05
N GLY A 474 0.86 34.81 0.83
CA GLY A 474 0.01 35.72 1.61
C GLY A 474 0.50 35.97 3.05
N PRO A 475 -0.06 36.99 3.74
CA PRO A 475 0.40 37.43 5.08
C PRO A 475 0.12 36.46 6.23
N SER A 476 -0.71 35.43 6.02
CA SER A 476 -1.03 34.37 6.99
C SER A 476 -0.49 33.01 6.52
N GLY A 477 0.81 32.97 6.22
CA GLY A 477 1.48 31.80 5.64
C GLY A 477 1.16 30.48 6.35
N LEU A 478 1.07 29.40 5.57
CA LEU A 478 0.79 28.05 6.07
C LEU A 478 1.80 27.61 7.14
N SER A 479 1.27 27.02 8.22
CA SER A 479 2.09 26.38 9.26
C SER A 479 2.99 25.31 8.63
N ARG A 480 4.19 25.13 9.20
CA ARG A 480 5.17 24.13 8.72
C ARG A 480 4.57 22.72 8.68
N GLU A 481 3.69 22.39 9.63
CA GLU A 481 3.01 21.10 9.70
C GLU A 481 2.01 20.90 8.54
N GLN A 482 1.25 21.94 8.17
CA GLN A 482 0.30 21.87 7.05
C GLN A 482 1.05 21.67 5.73
N ARG A 483 2.09 22.48 5.47
CA ARG A 483 2.94 22.32 4.27
C ARG A 483 3.48 20.90 4.15
N ARG A 484 3.94 20.35 5.27
CA ARG A 484 4.49 19.00 5.31
C ARG A 484 3.48 17.92 4.97
N LYS A 485 2.27 17.97 5.54
CA LYS A 485 1.20 17.00 5.25
C LYS A 485 0.84 17.00 3.76
N LEU A 486 0.83 18.18 3.15
CA LEU A 486 0.47 18.36 1.74
C LEU A 486 1.55 17.82 0.80
N VAL A 487 2.84 18.08 1.11
CA VAL A 487 3.96 17.50 0.35
C VAL A 487 3.92 15.97 0.44
N ASP A 488 3.70 15.42 1.63
CA ASP A 488 3.58 13.97 1.83
C ASP A 488 2.40 13.36 1.05
N GLU A 489 1.23 14.01 1.07
CA GLU A 489 0.05 13.60 0.29
C GLU A 489 0.31 13.65 -1.22
N CYS A 490 1.00 14.68 -1.69
CA CYS A 490 1.36 14.83 -3.10
C CYS A 490 2.34 13.73 -3.55
N LEU A 491 3.44 13.53 -2.81
CA LEU A 491 4.44 12.49 -3.09
C LEU A 491 3.84 11.08 -3.04
N THR A 492 2.91 10.84 -2.11
CA THR A 492 2.17 9.57 -2.04
C THR A 492 1.27 9.39 -3.28
N SER A 493 0.55 10.43 -3.68
CA SER A 493 -0.35 10.40 -4.84
C SER A 493 0.40 10.22 -6.16
N THR A 494 1.56 10.87 -6.33
CA THR A 494 2.42 10.68 -7.51
C THR A 494 3.05 9.29 -7.52
N GLY A 495 3.42 8.75 -6.34
CA GLY A 495 3.86 7.37 -6.17
C GLY A 495 2.80 6.36 -6.61
N GLN A 496 1.55 6.54 -6.18
CA GLN A 496 0.42 5.71 -6.60
C GLN A 496 0.16 5.82 -8.11
N ALA A 497 0.20 7.03 -8.68
CA ALA A 497 0.04 7.22 -10.12
C ALA A 497 1.15 6.50 -10.91
N ARG A 498 2.40 6.56 -10.43
CA ARG A 498 3.54 5.86 -11.04
C ARG A 498 3.36 4.35 -11.03
N GLU A 499 2.94 3.77 -9.90
CA GLU A 499 2.69 2.32 -9.80
C GLU A 499 1.50 1.92 -10.68
N ALA A 500 0.43 2.73 -10.71
CA ALA A 500 -0.73 2.48 -11.56
C ALA A 500 -0.34 2.36 -13.04
N LEU A 501 0.52 3.26 -13.55
CA LEU A 501 1.00 3.25 -14.95
C LEU A 501 1.64 1.93 -15.39
N ILE A 502 2.09 1.09 -14.46
CA ILE A 502 2.67 -0.22 -14.77
C ILE A 502 1.61 -1.18 -15.31
N TYR A 503 0.35 -1.01 -14.90
CA TYR A 503 -0.77 -1.80 -15.41
C TYR A 503 -1.16 -1.45 -16.85
N ASN A 504 -0.61 -0.39 -17.45
CA ASN A 504 -0.85 -0.04 -18.86
C ASN A 504 -0.50 -1.19 -19.82
N ARG A 505 0.50 -2.02 -19.48
CA ARG A 505 0.87 -3.18 -20.31
C ARG A 505 -0.25 -4.24 -20.42
N PHE A 506 -1.15 -4.28 -19.45
CA PHE A 506 -2.28 -5.22 -19.42
C PHE A 506 -3.54 -4.64 -20.07
N GLU A 507 -3.53 -3.36 -20.47
CA GLU A 507 -4.65 -2.79 -21.20
C GLU A 507 -4.72 -3.37 -22.62
N PRO A 508 -5.94 -3.60 -23.17
CA PRO A 508 -6.13 -3.92 -24.58
C PRO A 508 -5.54 -2.83 -25.48
N ASP A 509 -5.15 -3.19 -26.70
CA ASP A 509 -4.44 -2.27 -27.61
C ASP A 509 -5.19 -0.96 -27.90
N ARG A 510 -6.54 -0.98 -27.83
CA ARG A 510 -7.38 0.23 -28.01
C ARG A 510 -7.28 1.23 -26.87
N LEU A 511 -6.93 0.78 -25.66
CA LEU A 511 -6.86 1.60 -24.44
C LEU A 511 -5.43 1.89 -24.02
N ARG A 512 -4.49 1.00 -24.40
CA ARG A 512 -3.08 1.09 -24.04
C ARG A 512 -2.49 2.42 -24.50
N ALA A 513 -2.01 3.21 -23.54
CA ALA A 513 -1.35 4.46 -23.85
C ALA A 513 -0.03 4.21 -24.59
N ARG A 514 0.25 5.07 -25.58
CA ARG A 514 1.49 5.03 -26.36
C ARG A 514 2.71 5.31 -25.47
N PRO A 515 3.90 4.79 -25.84
CA PRO A 515 5.13 5.05 -25.10
C PRO A 515 5.42 6.55 -24.90
N GLU A 516 5.10 7.39 -25.89
CA GLU A 516 5.25 8.84 -25.82
C GLU A 516 4.35 9.48 -24.74
N THR A 517 3.08 9.07 -24.67
CA THR A 517 2.15 9.52 -23.63
C THR A 517 2.61 9.09 -22.25
N LEU A 518 3.07 7.84 -22.11
CA LEU A 518 3.63 7.35 -20.85
C LEU A 518 4.89 8.13 -20.43
N ALA A 519 5.78 8.43 -21.38
CA ALA A 519 6.94 9.25 -21.13
C ALA A 519 6.55 10.66 -20.70
N LYS A 520 5.55 11.28 -21.34
CA LYS A 520 5.00 12.57 -20.93
C LYS A 520 4.44 12.53 -19.50
N LEU A 521 3.65 11.51 -19.15
CA LEU A 521 3.09 11.37 -17.80
C LEU A 521 4.17 11.14 -16.75
N ARG A 522 5.22 10.36 -17.07
CA ARG A 522 6.36 10.18 -16.17
C ARG A 522 7.11 11.50 -15.94
N ARG A 523 7.36 12.28 -17.00
CA ARG A 523 7.96 13.63 -16.86
C ARG A 523 7.08 14.57 -16.04
N GLN A 524 5.76 14.51 -16.20
CA GLN A 524 4.83 15.28 -15.37
C GLN A 524 4.89 14.87 -13.90
N ILE A 525 4.98 13.57 -13.61
CA ILE A 525 5.20 13.06 -12.26
C ILE A 525 6.50 13.64 -11.69
N ASP A 526 7.62 13.53 -12.43
CA ASP A 526 8.92 14.04 -11.98
C ASP A 526 8.86 15.55 -11.69
N SER A 527 8.18 16.32 -12.55
CA SER A 527 7.98 17.76 -12.37
C SER A 527 7.10 18.12 -11.17
N ILE A 528 6.05 17.35 -10.89
CA ILE A 528 5.21 17.58 -9.71
C ILE A 528 5.98 17.24 -8.44
N GLU A 529 6.76 16.16 -8.44
CA GLU A 529 7.61 15.77 -7.32
C GLU A 529 8.66 16.84 -7.01
N SER A 530 9.36 17.37 -8.02
CA SER A 530 10.35 18.44 -7.80
C SER A 530 9.72 19.73 -7.25
N ARG A 531 8.55 20.13 -7.77
CA ARG A 531 7.80 21.30 -7.25
C ARG A 531 7.32 21.10 -5.81
N ALA A 532 6.81 19.91 -5.48
CA ALA A 532 6.40 19.58 -4.11
C ALA A 532 7.60 19.63 -3.13
N LEU A 533 8.75 19.14 -3.57
CA LEU A 533 10.00 19.22 -2.81
C LEU A 533 10.45 20.68 -2.64
N ALA A 534 10.41 21.52 -3.69
CA ALA A 534 10.78 22.94 -3.60
C ALA A 534 9.90 23.75 -2.62
N LEU A 535 8.60 23.46 -2.58
CA LEU A 535 7.66 24.05 -1.61
C LEU A 535 8.02 23.69 -0.15
N SER A 536 8.66 22.54 0.07
CA SER A 536 9.11 22.11 1.39
C SER A 536 10.34 22.89 1.89
N SER A 537 11.26 23.27 0.98
CA SER A 537 12.48 24.02 1.29
C SER A 537 12.26 25.52 1.45
N GLY A 538 11.06 26.03 1.12
CA GLY A 538 10.74 27.46 1.22
C GLY A 538 11.38 28.31 0.12
N THR A 539 11.95 27.68 -0.91
CA THR A 539 12.49 28.34 -2.11
C THR A 539 11.33 28.64 -3.07
N PRO A 540 11.02 29.91 -3.38
CA PRO A 540 9.99 30.23 -4.36
C PRO A 540 10.39 29.75 -5.76
N ASP A 541 9.42 29.14 -6.45
CA ASP A 541 9.50 28.64 -7.83
C ASP A 541 9.87 29.81 -8.77
N ARG A 542 11.13 29.87 -9.24
CA ARG A 542 11.57 30.87 -10.21
C ARG A 542 11.04 30.47 -11.59
N THR A 543 9.97 31.15 -12.01
CA THR A 543 9.47 31.17 -13.40
C THR A 543 10.50 31.72 -14.36
#